data_AF-A0A935JAT2-F1
#
_entry.id   AF-A0A935JAT2-F1
#
_cell.length_a   1.000
_cell.length_b   1.000
_cell.length_c   1.000
_cell.angle_alpha   90.00
_cell.angle_beta   90.00
_cell.angle_gamma   90.00
#
_symmetry.space_group_name_H-M   'P 1'
#
loop_
_entity.id
_entity.type
_entity.pdbx_description
1 polymer ?
#
loop_
_entity_poly.entity_id
_entity_poly.type
_entity_poly.pdbx_seq_one_letter_code
_entity_poly.pdbx_strand_id
1 'polypeptide(L)'
;MEDRFVKYSKLATLLFLLFLGFLAFIGLLFLLGKLLFSLFENVPWLAHLYMFGLVIAPAVFFITVFTIFLKRTLSYKGKIIRYLSIAIFATVLLVWARNLVTDIITLVNHHYTDVVKYNSYQFWMLVGSVLIIFFTGMLQAMGTDKEKDWMEKHKIKEK
;
A
#
# COMPACT_ATOMS: atom_id res chain seq x y z
N MET A 1 11.86 34.96 -2.68
CA MET A 1 11.85 33.51 -2.99
C MET A 1 11.47 32.69 -1.76
N GLU A 2 11.71 33.21 -0.54
CA GLU A 2 11.23 32.68 0.76
C GLU A 2 9.77 32.20 0.78
N ASP A 3 8.79 33.02 0.39
CA ASP A 3 7.37 32.69 0.63
C ASP A 3 6.90 31.41 -0.07
N ARG A 4 7.41 31.15 -1.29
CA ARG A 4 7.08 29.91 -2.00
C ARG A 4 7.78 28.71 -1.37
N PHE A 5 9.04 28.88 -0.97
CA PHE A 5 9.81 27.81 -0.33
C PHE A 5 9.19 27.40 1.01
N VAL A 6 8.80 28.37 1.84
CA VAL A 6 8.10 28.15 3.13
C VAL A 6 6.74 27.50 2.91
N LYS A 7 5.99 27.89 1.87
CA LYS A 7 4.70 27.28 1.55
C LYS A 7 4.85 25.82 1.13
N TYR A 8 5.77 25.51 0.23
CA TYR A 8 6.00 24.14 -0.23
C TYR A 8 6.65 23.26 0.85
N SER A 9 7.56 23.80 1.66
CA SER A 9 8.14 23.05 2.78
C SER A 9 7.09 22.72 3.82
N LYS A 10 6.24 23.67 4.20
CA LYS A 10 5.11 23.44 5.12
C LYS A 10 4.16 22.37 4.58
N LEU A 11 3.84 22.42 3.28
CA LEU A 11 2.96 21.43 2.65
C LEU A 11 3.60 20.03 2.65
N ALA A 12 4.88 19.93 2.32
CA ALA A 12 5.64 18.69 2.33
C ALA A 12 5.73 18.10 3.74
N THR A 13 6.01 18.93 4.75
CA THR A 13 6.03 18.51 6.16
C THR A 13 4.64 18.04 6.61
N LEU A 14 3.57 18.72 6.21
CA LEU A 14 2.20 18.31 6.54
C LEU A 14 1.82 16.98 5.88
N LEU A 15 2.18 16.78 4.60
CA LEU A 15 2.00 15.51 3.90
C LEU A 15 2.79 14.38 4.55
N PHE A 16 4.03 14.64 4.94
CA PHE A 16 4.87 13.67 5.63
C PHE A 16 4.31 13.31 7.02
N LEU A 17 3.91 14.30 7.82
CA LEU A 17 3.25 14.09 9.11
C LEU A 17 1.93 13.35 8.97
N LEU A 18 1.14 13.64 7.93
CA LEU A 18 -0.11 12.94 7.66
C LEU A 18 0.13 11.48 7.30
N PHE A 19 1.15 11.19 6.50
CA PHE A 19 1.58 9.81 6.21
C PHE A 19 2.02 9.08 7.48
N LEU A 20 2.85 9.72 8.31
CA LEU A 20 3.31 9.16 9.60
C LEU A 20 2.14 8.95 10.57
N GLY A 21 1.23 9.91 10.65
CA GLY A 21 0.02 9.86 11.47
C GLY A 21 -0.92 8.74 11.02
N PHE A 22 -1.06 8.53 9.71
CA PHE A 22 -1.85 7.43 9.17
C PHE A 22 -1.25 6.06 9.54
N LEU A 23 0.08 5.90 9.44
CA LEU A 23 0.75 4.67 9.90
C LEU A 23 0.60 4.45 11.41
N ALA A 24 0.76 5.51 12.21
CA ALA A 24 0.57 5.45 13.65
C ALA A 24 -0.88 5.09 14.02
N PHE A 25 -1.86 5.66 13.30
CA PHE A 25 -3.27 5.36 13.50
C PHE A 25 -3.61 3.90 13.20
N ILE A 26 -3.06 3.32 12.13
CA ILE A 26 -3.19 1.89 11.85
C ILE A 26 -2.62 1.05 13.01
N GLY A 27 -1.42 1.40 13.50
CA GLY A 27 -0.82 0.75 14.66
C GLY A 27 -1.71 0.84 15.90
N LEU A 28 -2.31 2.01 16.14
CA LEU A 28 -3.20 2.27 17.26
C LEU A 28 -4.49 1.45 17.15
N LEU A 29 -5.07 1.31 15.94
CA LEU A 29 -6.21 0.42 15.70
C LEU A 29 -5.91 -1.04 16.02
N PHE A 30 -4.73 -1.55 15.62
CA PHE A 30 -4.32 -2.91 15.96
C PHE A 30 -4.14 -3.09 17.47
N LEU A 31 -3.59 -2.09 18.15
CA LEU A 31 -3.35 -2.11 19.60
C LEU A 31 -4.69 -2.05 20.37
N LEU A 32 -5.62 -1.19 19.95
CA LEU A 32 -7.00 -1.14 20.45
C LEU A 32 -7.71 -2.47 20.25
N GLY A 33 -7.58 -3.07 19.07
CA GLY A 33 -8.07 -4.42 18.82
C GLY A 33 -7.50 -5.40 19.83
N LYS A 34 -6.18 -5.48 19.97
CA LYS A 34 -5.53 -6.38 20.93
C LYS A 34 -6.07 -6.17 22.35
N LEU A 35 -6.23 -4.93 22.79
CA LEU A 35 -6.69 -4.58 24.13
C LEU A 35 -8.15 -4.98 24.35
N LEU A 36 -9.03 -4.68 23.39
CA LEU A 36 -10.44 -5.09 23.41
C LEU A 36 -10.57 -6.62 23.43
N PHE A 37 -9.79 -7.34 22.63
CA PHE A 37 -9.83 -8.80 22.59
C PHE A 37 -9.16 -9.46 23.81
N SER A 38 -8.18 -8.80 24.44
CA SER A 38 -7.57 -9.26 25.71
C SER A 38 -8.57 -9.24 26.88
N LEU A 39 -9.55 -8.31 26.88
CA LEU A 39 -10.66 -8.32 27.85
C LEU A 39 -11.51 -9.60 27.77
N PHE A 40 -11.44 -10.33 26.65
CA PHE A 40 -12.13 -11.59 26.42
C PHE A 40 -11.19 -12.80 26.43
N GLU A 41 -10.02 -12.71 27.09
CA GLU A 41 -9.00 -13.78 27.16
C GLU A 41 -9.55 -15.16 27.56
N ASN A 42 -10.66 -15.20 28.30
CA ASN A 42 -11.33 -16.43 28.70
C ASN A 42 -12.14 -17.12 27.58
N VAL A 43 -12.19 -16.55 26.38
CA VAL A 43 -13.00 -17.04 25.25
C VAL A 43 -12.07 -17.42 24.08
N PRO A 44 -11.65 -18.70 23.98
CA PRO A 44 -10.62 -19.15 23.04
C PRO A 44 -10.93 -18.86 21.56
N TRP A 45 -12.21 -18.88 21.18
CA TRP A 45 -12.61 -18.65 19.79
C TRP A 45 -12.48 -17.17 19.35
N LEU A 46 -12.53 -16.21 20.29
CA LEU A 46 -12.36 -14.79 19.96
C LEU A 46 -10.93 -14.48 19.52
N ALA A 47 -9.93 -15.09 20.19
CA ALA A 47 -8.53 -14.95 19.83
C ALA A 47 -8.25 -15.48 18.41
N HIS A 48 -8.91 -16.57 18.03
CA HIS A 48 -8.79 -17.16 16.69
C HIS A 48 -9.40 -16.25 15.62
N LEU A 49 -10.56 -15.65 15.90
CA LEU A 49 -11.20 -14.69 15.00
C LEU A 49 -10.36 -13.42 14.83
N TYR A 50 -9.76 -12.92 15.92
CA TYR A 50 -8.83 -11.80 15.87
C TYR A 50 -7.60 -12.11 15.01
N MET A 51 -7.00 -13.29 15.19
CA MET A 51 -5.86 -13.73 14.38
C MET A 51 -6.22 -13.91 12.90
N PHE A 52 -7.41 -14.44 12.60
CA PHE A 52 -7.91 -14.53 11.23
C PHE A 52 -8.01 -13.15 10.58
N GLY A 53 -8.55 -12.16 11.30
CA GLY A 53 -8.60 -10.77 10.84
C GLY A 53 -7.21 -10.18 10.61
N LEU A 54 -6.27 -10.40 11.54
CA LEU A 54 -4.88 -9.95 11.40
C LEU A 54 -4.21 -10.55 10.17
N VAL A 55 -4.26 -11.87 10.00
CA VAL A 55 -3.60 -12.58 8.88
C VAL A 55 -4.09 -12.06 7.52
N ILE A 56 -5.38 -11.78 7.40
CA ILE A 56 -5.99 -11.34 6.14
C ILE A 56 -5.73 -9.85 5.86
N ALA A 57 -5.59 -9.03 6.90
CA ALA A 57 -5.55 -7.57 6.77
C ALA A 57 -4.43 -7.05 5.82
N PRO A 58 -3.15 -7.45 5.95
CA PRO A 58 -2.10 -7.01 5.03
C PRO A 58 -2.38 -7.46 3.60
N ALA A 59 -2.78 -8.71 3.41
CA ALA A 59 -3.02 -9.26 2.08
C ALA A 59 -4.15 -8.53 1.36
N VAL A 60 -5.29 -8.33 2.03
CA VAL A 60 -6.42 -7.59 1.44
C VAL A 60 -6.03 -6.14 1.11
N PHE A 61 -5.31 -5.48 2.02
CA PHE A 61 -4.83 -4.12 1.80
C PHE A 61 -3.94 -4.03 0.55
N PHE A 62 -2.88 -4.83 0.49
CA PHE A 62 -1.93 -4.76 -0.62
C PHE A 62 -2.51 -5.26 -1.93
N ILE A 63 -3.31 -6.34 -1.94
CA ILE A 63 -4.01 -6.79 -3.15
C ILE A 63 -4.89 -5.68 -3.71
N THR A 64 -5.64 -4.98 -2.84
CA THR A 64 -6.49 -3.86 -3.25
C THR A 64 -5.65 -2.73 -3.86
N VAL A 65 -4.59 -2.31 -3.18
CA VAL A 65 -3.70 -1.24 -3.65
C VAL A 65 -3.08 -1.62 -5.00
N PHE A 66 -2.48 -2.80 -5.13
CA PHE A 66 -1.86 -3.22 -6.39
C PHE A 66 -2.88 -3.39 -7.52
N THR A 67 -4.11 -3.80 -7.22
CA THR A 67 -5.19 -3.86 -8.22
C THR A 67 -5.55 -2.47 -8.75
N ILE A 68 -5.62 -1.47 -7.87
CA ILE A 68 -5.86 -0.07 -8.27
C ILE A 68 -4.72 0.45 -9.14
N PHE A 69 -3.47 0.20 -8.75
CA PHE A 69 -2.28 0.62 -9.51
C PHE A 69 -2.18 -0.08 -10.87
N LEU A 70 -2.51 -1.37 -10.94
CA LEU A 70 -2.55 -2.12 -12.20
C LEU A 70 -3.60 -1.53 -13.14
N LYS A 71 -4.83 -1.29 -12.66
CA LYS A 71 -5.91 -0.68 -13.44
C LYS A 71 -5.48 0.70 -13.98
N ARG A 72 -4.85 1.53 -13.15
CA ARG A 72 -4.33 2.85 -13.58
C ARG A 72 -3.24 2.72 -14.65
N THR A 73 -2.37 1.73 -14.51
CA THR A 73 -1.24 1.50 -15.41
C THR A 73 -1.69 1.07 -16.81
N LEU A 74 -2.80 0.33 -16.93
CA LEU A 74 -3.36 -0.07 -18.22
C LEU A 74 -3.68 1.13 -19.12
N SER A 75 -4.08 2.27 -18.52
CA SER A 75 -4.37 3.53 -19.21
C SER A 75 -3.14 4.38 -19.53
N TYR A 76 -1.93 3.94 -19.17
CA TYR A 76 -0.68 4.70 -19.38
C TYR A 76 -0.26 4.74 -20.86
N LYS A 77 0.18 5.90 -21.37
CA LYS A 77 0.50 6.11 -22.80
C LYS A 77 1.84 5.52 -23.23
N GLY A 78 2.86 5.52 -22.37
CA GLY A 78 4.19 5.02 -22.70
C GLY A 78 4.25 3.49 -22.74
N LYS A 79 4.38 2.91 -23.95
CA LYS A 79 4.29 1.46 -24.18
C LYS A 79 5.29 0.65 -23.31
N ILE A 80 6.56 1.04 -23.29
CA ILE A 80 7.62 0.30 -22.58
C ILE A 80 7.37 0.30 -21.06
N ILE A 81 7.19 1.49 -20.49
CA ILE A 81 6.97 1.68 -19.05
C ILE A 81 5.68 0.99 -18.60
N ARG A 82 4.65 0.99 -19.45
CA ARG A 82 3.38 0.29 -19.20
C ARG A 82 3.58 -1.21 -19.05
N TYR A 83 4.21 -1.87 -20.03
CA TYR A 83 4.39 -3.33 -19.97
C TYR A 83 5.27 -3.75 -18.79
N LEU A 84 6.34 -3.00 -18.51
CA LEU A 84 7.21 -3.27 -17.37
C LEU A 84 6.45 -3.11 -16.04
N SER A 85 5.67 -2.04 -15.88
CA SER A 85 4.86 -1.81 -14.68
C SER A 85 3.77 -2.87 -14.51
N ILE A 86 3.09 -3.27 -15.60
CA ILE A 86 2.08 -4.34 -15.58
C ILE A 86 2.71 -5.66 -15.12
N ALA A 87 3.86 -6.03 -15.67
CA ALA A 87 4.56 -7.26 -15.28
C ALA A 87 4.88 -7.25 -13.79
N ILE A 88 5.46 -6.15 -13.28
CA ILE A 88 5.78 -6.00 -11.85
C ILE A 88 4.53 -6.13 -10.99
N PHE A 89 3.46 -5.37 -11.28
CA PHE A 89 2.24 -5.39 -10.47
C PHE A 89 1.51 -6.73 -10.53
N ALA A 90 1.48 -7.39 -11.69
CA ALA A 90 0.89 -8.71 -11.84
C ALA A 90 1.67 -9.76 -11.03
N THR A 91 3.01 -9.76 -11.10
CA THR A 91 3.85 -10.67 -10.31
C THR A 91 3.63 -10.46 -8.82
N VAL A 92 3.62 -9.21 -8.35
CA VAL A 92 3.40 -8.91 -6.93
C VAL A 92 2.01 -9.32 -6.46
N LEU A 93 0.97 -9.13 -7.28
CA LEU A 93 -0.38 -9.63 -6.98
C LEU A 93 -0.41 -11.14 -6.83
N LEU A 94 0.27 -11.88 -7.71
CA LEU A 94 0.36 -13.34 -7.61
C LEU A 94 1.07 -13.78 -6.34
N VAL A 95 2.15 -13.09 -5.94
CA VAL A 95 2.86 -13.38 -4.68
C VAL A 95 1.96 -13.12 -3.48
N TRP A 96 1.23 -11.99 -3.45
CA TRP A 96 0.28 -11.69 -2.37
C TRP A 96 -0.87 -12.70 -2.31
N ALA A 97 -1.44 -13.09 -3.45
CA ALA A 97 -2.48 -14.11 -3.51
C ALA A 97 -1.98 -15.47 -3.01
N ARG A 98 -0.77 -15.89 -3.43
CA ARG A 98 -0.11 -17.11 -2.93
C ARG A 98 0.07 -17.03 -1.41
N ASN A 99 0.61 -15.94 -0.90
CA ASN A 99 0.90 -15.79 0.53
C ASN A 99 -0.39 -15.81 1.36
N LEU A 100 -1.47 -15.17 0.88
CA LEU A 100 -2.78 -15.23 1.54
C LEU A 100 -3.28 -16.66 1.66
N VAL A 101 -3.20 -17.45 0.59
CA VAL A 101 -3.60 -18.86 0.61
C VAL A 101 -2.74 -19.66 1.58
N THR A 102 -1.42 -19.50 1.54
CA THR A 102 -0.52 -20.23 2.46
C THR A 102 -0.73 -19.83 3.91
N ASP A 103 -0.99 -18.56 4.18
CA ASP A 103 -1.17 -18.05 5.54
C ASP A 103 -2.51 -18.50 6.13
N ILE A 104 -3.57 -18.57 5.32
CA ILE A 104 -4.85 -19.18 5.70
C ILE A 104 -4.66 -20.67 6.02
N ILE A 105 -3.96 -21.42 5.16
CA ILE A 105 -3.67 -22.85 5.41
C ILE A 105 -2.87 -23.02 6.71
N THR A 106 -1.84 -22.20 6.94
CA THR A 106 -1.04 -22.25 8.16
C THR A 106 -1.88 -21.92 9.39
N LEU A 107 -2.76 -20.91 9.31
CA LEU A 107 -3.66 -20.54 10.40
C LEU A 107 -4.63 -21.66 10.76
N VAL A 108 -5.27 -22.29 9.76
CA VAL A 108 -6.23 -23.38 9.96
C VAL A 108 -5.55 -24.65 10.48
N ASN A 109 -4.32 -24.95 10.04
CA ASN A 109 -3.64 -26.18 10.46
C ASN A 109 -2.95 -26.06 11.82
N HIS A 110 -2.33 -24.92 12.12
CA HIS A 110 -1.45 -24.78 13.29
C HIS A 110 -1.99 -23.85 14.37
N HIS A 111 -3.03 -23.05 14.08
CA HIS A 111 -3.66 -22.14 15.04
C HIS A 111 -2.67 -21.21 15.75
N TYR A 112 -1.60 -20.79 15.04
CA TYR A 112 -0.60 -19.89 15.61
C TYR A 112 -1.24 -18.55 16.01
N THR A 113 -0.89 -18.06 17.19
CA THR A 113 -1.29 -16.74 17.70
C THR A 113 -0.23 -15.67 17.51
N ASP A 114 0.91 -16.04 16.90
CA ASP A 114 2.01 -15.14 16.59
C ASP A 114 2.00 -14.76 15.11
N VAL A 115 1.92 -13.46 14.84
CA VAL A 115 1.91 -12.89 13.48
C VAL A 115 3.19 -13.17 12.70
N VAL A 116 4.32 -13.41 13.38
CA VAL A 116 5.63 -13.64 12.74
C VAL A 116 5.66 -14.96 11.95
N LYS A 117 4.73 -15.88 12.22
CA LYS A 117 4.63 -17.17 11.51
C LYS A 117 4.03 -17.06 10.11
N TYR A 118 3.49 -15.90 9.74
CA TYR A 118 2.80 -15.69 8.46
C TYR A 118 3.67 -14.91 7.47
N ASN A 119 3.67 -15.36 6.22
CA ASN A 119 4.49 -14.77 5.17
C ASN A 119 4.08 -13.33 4.85
N SER A 120 2.79 -13.01 5.01
CA SER A 120 2.24 -11.65 4.82
C SER A 120 2.84 -10.61 5.77
N TYR A 121 3.41 -11.04 6.91
CA TYR A 121 4.04 -10.17 7.91
C TYR A 121 5.57 -10.12 7.80
N GLN A 122 6.17 -10.84 6.84
CA GLN A 122 7.61 -10.74 6.63
C GLN A 122 7.99 -9.32 6.20
N PHE A 123 9.09 -8.82 6.78
CA PHE A 123 9.60 -7.47 6.53
C PHE A 123 9.72 -7.14 5.05
N TRP A 124 10.31 -8.05 4.27
CA TRP A 124 10.50 -7.88 2.82
C TRP A 124 9.19 -7.76 2.06
N MET A 125 8.13 -8.41 2.52
CA MET A 125 6.83 -8.36 1.86
C MET A 125 6.15 -7.01 2.08
N LEU A 126 6.16 -6.53 3.33
CA LEU A 126 5.56 -5.25 3.70
C LEU A 126 6.34 -4.07 3.10
N VAL A 127 7.65 -4.00 3.38
CA VAL A 127 8.51 -2.91 2.92
C VAL A 127 8.72 -2.97 1.41
N GLY A 128 8.95 -4.16 0.86
CA GLY A 128 9.12 -4.36 -0.57
C GLY A 128 7.89 -3.92 -1.37
N SER A 129 6.68 -4.19 -0.87
CA SER A 129 5.45 -3.74 -1.52
C SER A 129 5.35 -2.21 -1.60
N VAL A 130 5.67 -1.51 -0.50
CA VAL A 130 5.68 -0.04 -0.48
C VAL A 130 6.74 0.53 -1.43
N LEU A 131 7.95 -0.03 -1.42
CA LEU A 131 9.03 0.40 -2.32
C LEU A 131 8.67 0.18 -3.79
N ILE A 132 8.08 -0.96 -4.13
CA ILE A 132 7.66 -1.26 -5.50
C ILE A 132 6.64 -0.23 -5.98
N ILE A 133 5.61 0.07 -5.17
CA ILE A 133 4.62 1.11 -5.51
C ILE A 133 5.29 2.47 -5.70
N PHE A 134 6.20 2.85 -4.81
CA PHE A 134 6.91 4.12 -4.87
C PHE A 134 7.75 4.26 -6.15
N PHE A 135 8.63 3.29 -6.42
CA PHE A 135 9.54 3.35 -7.56
C PHE A 135 8.82 3.21 -8.90
N THR A 136 7.83 2.31 -8.99
CA THR A 136 7.03 2.19 -10.22
C THR A 136 6.20 3.45 -10.48
N GLY A 137 5.62 4.05 -9.42
CA GLY A 137 4.94 5.34 -9.52
C GLY A 137 5.87 6.46 -9.98
N MET A 138 7.11 6.51 -9.46
CA MET A 138 8.12 7.47 -9.89
C MET A 138 8.52 7.28 -11.36
N LEU A 139 8.74 6.03 -11.81
CA LEU A 139 9.03 5.73 -13.22
C LEU A 139 7.90 6.17 -14.16
N GLN A 140 6.64 5.95 -13.76
CA GLN A 140 5.47 6.42 -14.51
C GLN A 140 5.37 7.95 -14.52
N ALA A 141 5.73 8.62 -13.43
CA ALA A 141 5.73 10.08 -13.36
C ALA A 141 6.85 10.72 -14.21
N MET A 142 8.02 10.07 -14.29
CA MET A 142 9.13 10.55 -15.12
C MET A 142 8.89 10.37 -16.61
N GLY A 143 8.18 9.30 -16.99
CA GLY A 143 7.89 8.99 -18.39
C GLY A 143 6.65 9.66 -18.96
N THR A 144 5.95 10.49 -18.17
CA THR A 144 4.78 11.24 -18.63
C THR A 144 5.24 12.54 -19.26
N ASP A 145 4.61 12.93 -20.37
CA ASP A 145 4.90 14.21 -21.03
C ASP A 145 4.72 15.35 -20.01
N LYS A 146 5.65 16.32 -20.01
CA LYS A 146 5.50 17.54 -19.19
C LYS A 146 4.11 18.11 -19.42
N GLU A 147 3.35 18.29 -18.35
CA GLU A 147 2.05 18.94 -18.47
C GLU A 147 2.27 20.33 -19.07
N LYS A 148 1.58 20.62 -20.19
CA LYS A 148 1.70 21.93 -20.86
C LYS A 148 1.40 23.02 -19.85
N ASP A 149 2.34 23.95 -19.74
CA ASP A 149 2.24 25.08 -18.83
C ASP A 149 0.98 25.90 -19.15
N TRP A 150 0.37 26.53 -18.15
CA TRP A 150 -0.90 27.25 -18.30
C TRP A 150 -0.82 28.35 -19.37
N MET A 151 0.36 28.94 -19.55
CA MET A 151 0.70 29.89 -20.62
C MET A 151 0.61 29.28 -22.03
N GLU A 152 0.96 28.00 -22.20
CA GLU A 152 0.83 27.29 -23.47
C GLU A 152 -0.62 26.90 -23.77
N LYS A 153 -1.42 26.62 -22.72
CA LYS A 153 -2.86 26.33 -22.86
C LYS A 153 -3.64 27.57 -23.35
N HIS A 154 -3.25 28.78 -22.95
CA HIS A 154 -3.88 30.02 -23.42
C HIS A 154 -3.56 30.36 -24.88
N LYS A 155 -2.33 30.14 -25.34
CA LYS A 155 -1.95 30.39 -26.75
C LYS A 155 -2.69 29.52 -27.78
N ILE A 156 -3.21 28.36 -27.36
CA ILE A 156 -3.97 27.45 -28.23
C ILE A 156 -5.43 27.90 -28.36
N LYS A 157 -5.98 28.67 -27.39
CA LYS A 157 -7.35 29.17 -27.42
C LYS A 157 -7.52 30.45 -28.25
N GLU A 158 -6.43 31.15 -28.57
CA GLU A 158 -6.45 32.40 -29.36
C GLU A 158 -6.18 32.18 -30.86
N LYS A 159 -6.02 30.92 -31.30
CA LYS A 159 -5.99 30.51 -32.71
C LYS A 159 -7.28 29.79 -33.07
#